data_AF-A0AAN5HZ11-F1
#
_entry.id   AF-A0AAN5HZ11-F1
#
_cell.length_a   1.000
_cell.length_b   1.000
_cell.length_c   1.000
_cell.angle_alpha   90.00
_cell.angle_beta   90.00
_cell.angle_gamma   90.00
#
_symmetry.space_group_name_H-M   'P 1'
#
loop_
_entity.id
_entity.type
_entity.pdbx_description
1 polymer ?
#
loop_
_entity_poly.entity_id
_entity_poly.type
_entity_poly.pdbx_seq_one_letter_code
_entity_poly.pdbx_strand_id
1 'polypeptide(L)'
;YYDDFYLGDITLGTPQQSFTVVMDTGSSNLWVIDSKCTTLACLGTLSGRTKRRFDTSASSTYNGSTETFALEYGSGSCWGTIGYD
;
A
#
# COMPACT_ATOMS: atom_id res chain seq x y z
N TYR A 1 -20.42 -14.94 -9.01
CA TYR A 1 -20.26 -13.51 -8.69
C TYR A 1 -18.82 -13.20 -9.01
N TYR A 2 -18.55 -12.43 -10.06
CA TYR A 2 -17.21 -11.96 -10.35
C TYR A 2 -17.09 -10.59 -9.69
N ASP A 3 -16.08 -10.41 -8.86
CA ASP A 3 -15.77 -9.10 -8.31
C ASP A 3 -15.05 -8.32 -9.42
N ASP A 4 -15.74 -7.33 -9.98
CA ASP A 4 -15.14 -6.36 -10.88
C ASP A 4 -14.40 -5.33 -10.04
N PHE A 5 -13.08 -5.28 -10.18
CA PHE A 5 -12.23 -4.30 -9.50
C PHE A 5 -11.94 -3.13 -10.43
N TYR A 6 -12.28 -1.93 -9.99
CA TYR A 6 -11.85 -0.70 -10.65
C TYR A 6 -10.43 -0.37 -10.21
N LEU A 7 -9.51 -0.32 -11.17
CA LEU A 7 -8.11 0.01 -10.93
C LEU A 7 -7.83 1.45 -11.34
N GLY A 8 -7.08 2.16 -10.49
CA GLY A 8 -6.62 3.51 -10.77
C GLY A 8 -5.10 3.60 -10.62
N ASP A 9 -4.46 4.29 -11.55
CA ASP A 9 -3.04 4.62 -11.42
C ASP A 9 -2.88 5.94 -10.68
N ILE A 10 -2.01 5.92 -9.67
CA ILE A 10 -1.66 7.08 -8.85
C ILE A 10 -0.14 7.19 -8.72
N THR A 11 0.32 8.35 -8.29
CA THR A 11 1.72 8.60 -7.92
C THR A 11 1.79 9.16 -6.51
N LEU A 12 2.80 8.74 -5.74
CA LEU A 12 3.06 9.23 -4.40
C LEU A 12 4.51 9.71 -4.27
N GLY A 13 4.70 10.75 -3.47
CA GLY A 13 6.02 11.28 -3.12
C GLY A 13 6.71 12.13 -4.17
N THR A 14 7.85 12.68 -3.76
CA THR A 14 8.70 13.57 -4.57
C THR A 14 10.14 13.07 -4.55
N PRO A 15 10.71 12.57 -5.66
CA PRO A 15 10.07 12.35 -6.95
C PRO A 15 8.98 11.26 -6.91
N GLN A 16 8.08 11.32 -7.90
CA GLN A 16 6.89 10.47 -7.99
C GLN A 16 7.22 8.98 -8.11
N GLN A 17 6.59 8.17 -7.26
CA GLN A 17 6.58 6.71 -7.32
C GLN A 17 5.19 6.23 -7.74
N SER A 18 5.09 5.45 -8.83
CA SER A 18 3.80 5.01 -9.39
C SER A 18 3.25 3.73 -8.77
N PHE A 19 1.93 3.71 -8.57
CA PHE A 19 1.15 2.60 -8.02
C PHE A 19 -0.15 2.41 -8.81
N THR A 20 -0.59 1.16 -8.92
CA THR A 20 -1.94 0.82 -9.35
C THR A 20 -2.71 0.36 -8.10
N VAL A 21 -3.80 1.03 -7.79
CA VAL A 21 -4.63 0.77 -6.61
C VAL A 21 -6.00 0.28 -6.99
N VAL A 22 -6.61 -0.53 -6.11
CA VAL A 22 -8.02 -0.89 -6.20
C VAL A 22 -8.84 0.24 -5.58
N MET A 23 -9.83 0.74 -6.31
CA MET A 23 -10.76 1.73 -5.80
C MET A 23 -11.79 1.03 -4.92
N ASP A 24 -11.75 1.31 -3.61
CA ASP A 24 -12.66 0.74 -2.62
C ASP A 24 -13.58 1.84 -2.06
N THR A 25 -14.86 1.79 -2.39
CA THR A 25 -15.86 2.73 -1.86
C THR A 25 -16.29 2.42 -0.43
N GLY A 26 -15.86 1.28 0.12
CA GLY A 26 -16.17 0.83 1.49
C GLY A 26 -15.19 1.33 2.54
N SER A 27 -14.11 2.02 2.16
CA SER A 27 -13.11 2.55 3.09
C SER A 27 -12.71 4.00 2.76
N SER A 28 -12.09 4.66 3.74
CA SER A 28 -11.68 6.08 3.64
C SER A 28 -10.16 6.26 3.69
N ASN A 29 -9.39 5.17 3.62
CA ASN A 29 -7.94 5.19 3.78
C ASN A 29 -7.24 4.71 2.51
N LEU A 30 -6.07 5.29 2.23
CA LEU A 30 -5.14 4.79 1.21
C LEU A 30 -4.14 3.83 1.87
N TRP A 31 -4.03 2.62 1.34
CA TRP A 31 -3.07 1.62 1.79
C TRP A 31 -2.00 1.41 0.72
N VAL A 32 -0.73 1.56 1.10
CA VAL A 32 0.41 1.24 0.23
C VAL A 32 1.39 0.34 0.95
N ILE A 33 2.10 -0.50 0.19
CA ILE A 33 3.09 -1.41 0.74
C ILE A 33 4.40 -0.66 0.94
N ASP A 34 4.91 -0.60 2.17
CA ASP A 34 6.25 -0.05 2.45
C ASP A 34 7.35 -0.91 1.80
N SER A 35 8.38 -0.28 1.23
CA SER A 35 9.57 -0.95 0.68
C SER A 35 10.27 -1.87 1.68
N LYS A 36 10.16 -1.58 2.98
CA LYS A 36 10.66 -2.39 4.10
C LYS A 36 9.86 -3.67 4.32
N CYS A 37 8.65 -3.80 3.76
CA CYS A 37 7.89 -5.04 3.86
C CYS A 37 8.50 -6.12 2.94
N THR A 38 8.96 -7.21 3.56
CA THR A 38 9.64 -8.33 2.90
C THR A 38 8.83 -9.63 2.92
N THR A 39 7.58 -9.60 3.38
CA THR A 39 6.72 -10.79 3.37
C THR A 39 6.42 -11.23 1.94
N LEU A 40 6.12 -12.52 1.75
CA LEU A 40 5.77 -13.07 0.44
C LEU A 40 4.54 -12.40 -0.18
N ALA A 41 3.62 -11.89 0.65
CA ALA A 41 2.47 -11.10 0.21
C ALA A 41 2.91 -9.74 -0.37
N CYS A 42 3.75 -9.01 0.36
CA CYS A 42 4.28 -7.71 -0.06
C CYS A 42 5.17 -7.79 -1.30
N LEU A 43 5.90 -8.90 -1.48
CA LEU A 43 6.68 -9.16 -2.68
C LEU A 43 5.80 -9.57 -3.88
N GLY A 44 4.55 -9.94 -3.63
CA GLY A 44 3.60 -10.37 -4.65
C GLY A 44 3.69 -11.84 -5.03
N THR A 45 4.59 -12.60 -4.40
CA THR A 45 4.81 -14.04 -4.63
C THR A 45 3.53 -14.85 -4.51
N LEU A 46 2.70 -14.55 -3.50
CA LEU A 46 1.43 -15.25 -3.29
C LEU A 46 0.38 -14.98 -4.39
N SER A 47 0.51 -13.87 -5.11
CA SER A 47 -0.43 -13.48 -6.18
C SER A 47 0.12 -13.66 -7.60
N GLY A 48 1.38 -14.08 -7.73
CA GLY A 48 2.08 -14.17 -9.02
C GLY A 48 2.38 -12.82 -9.69
N ARG A 49 2.17 -11.69 -9.01
CA ARG A 49 2.37 -10.32 -9.53
C ARG A 49 3.16 -9.49 -8.55
N THR A 50 4.38 -9.10 -8.95
CA THR A 50 5.24 -8.21 -8.17
C THR A 50 4.51 -6.94 -7.80
N LYS A 51 4.51 -6.59 -6.51
CA LYS A 51 3.88 -5.36 -6.02
C LYS A 51 4.86 -4.19 -6.09
N ARG A 52 4.34 -3.03 -6.45
CA ARG A 52 5.02 -1.74 -6.25
C ARG A 52 5.03 -1.47 -4.75
N ARG A 53 6.16 -0.97 -4.25
CA ARG A 53 6.35 -0.67 -2.84
C ARG A 53 6.89 0.75 -2.72
N PHE A 54 6.36 1.49 -1.75
CA PHE A 54 6.69 2.87 -1.50
C PHE A 54 7.98 2.96 -0.70
N ASP A 55 9.01 3.54 -1.31
CA ASP A 55 10.27 3.83 -0.66
C ASP A 55 10.19 5.20 0.02
N THR A 56 9.92 5.15 1.33
CA THR A 56 9.86 6.32 2.21
C THR A 56 11.16 7.12 2.22
N SER A 57 12.32 6.49 1.98
CA SER A 57 13.63 7.15 1.96
C SER A 57 13.94 7.86 0.64
N ALA A 58 13.21 7.50 -0.43
CA ALA A 58 13.38 8.07 -1.76
C ALA A 58 12.44 9.27 -2.02
N SER A 59 11.54 9.60 -1.10
CA SER A 59 10.66 10.77 -1.20
C SER A 59 11.13 11.90 -0.27
N SER A 60 11.37 13.09 -0.83
CA SER A 60 11.77 14.29 -0.09
C SER A 60 10.61 14.98 0.63
N THR A 61 9.37 14.66 0.27
CA THR A 61 8.15 15.20 0.88
C THR A 61 7.56 14.28 1.95
N TYR A 62 8.09 13.06 2.07
CA TYR A 62 7.62 12.09 3.06
C TYR A 62 7.85 12.60 4.49
N ASN A 63 6.78 12.60 5.26
CA ASN A 63 6.73 12.90 6.68
C ASN A 63 6.06 11.75 7.42
N GLY A 64 6.87 10.86 7.99
CA GLY A 64 6.39 9.70 8.73
C GLY A 64 5.82 10.05 10.11
N SER A 65 4.77 9.35 10.51
CA SER A 65 4.28 9.33 11.90
C SER A 65 4.92 8.17 12.67
N THR A 66 4.88 8.24 14.00
CA THR A 66 5.13 7.06 14.88
C THR A 66 3.86 6.26 15.16
N GLU A 67 2.71 6.76 14.72
CA GLU A 67 1.42 6.10 14.85
C GLU A 67 1.36 4.83 14.02
N THR A 68 0.90 3.74 14.63
CA THR A 68 0.80 2.43 13.99
C THR A 68 -0.66 2.02 13.88
N PHE A 69 -0.95 1.19 12.88
CA PHE A 69 -2.26 0.56 12.72
C PHE A 69 -2.07 -0.96 12.66
N ALA A 70 -3.10 -1.67 13.10
CA ALA A 70 -3.26 -3.09 12.86
C ALA A 70 -4.73 -3.36 12.57
N LEU A 71 -5.00 -4.09 11.49
CA LEU A 71 -6.32 -4.50 11.08
C LEU A 71 -6.36 -6.01 10.97
N GLU A 72 -7.48 -6.58 11.42
CA GLU A 72 -7.76 -7.99 11.32
C GLU A 72 -9.02 -8.18 10.49
N TYR A 73 -8.87 -8.92 9.40
CA TYR A 73 -9.93 -9.36 8.52
C TYR A 73 -10.17 -10.86 8.76
N GLY A 74 -11.38 -11.35 8.46
CA GLY A 74 -11.65 -12.79 8.53
C GLY A 74 -10.75 -13.65 7.63
N SER A 75 -10.08 -13.02 6.65
CA SER A 75 -9.16 -13.64 5.69
C SER A 75 -7.67 -13.45 6.02
N GLY A 76 -7.32 -12.69 7.07
CA GLY A 76 -5.94 -12.40 7.44
C GLY A 76 -5.79 -11.04 8.12
N SER A 77 -4.56 -10.62 8.39
CA SER A 77 -4.28 -9.35 9.06
C SER A 77 -3.28 -8.49 8.29
N CYS A 78 -3.32 -7.18 8.53
CA CYS A 78 -2.30 -6.25 8.07
C CYS A 78 -1.94 -5.28 9.20
N TRP A 79 -0.71 -4.81 9.20
CA TRP A 79 -0.23 -3.80 10.14
C TRP A 79 0.79 -2.90 9.46
N GLY A 80 0.99 -1.72 10.03
CA GLY A 80 1.93 -0.75 9.49
C GLY A 80 1.95 0.54 10.28
N THR A 81 2.41 1.59 9.63
CA THR A 81 2.59 2.93 10.22
C THR A 81 1.85 3.94 9.35
N ILE A 82 1.29 4.97 9.98
CA ILE A 82 0.69 6.10 9.27
C ILE A 82 1.80 6.99 8.70
N GLY A 83 1.68 7.37 7.43
CA GLY A 83 2.63 8.24 6.74
C GLY A 83 1.91 9.34 5.98
N TYR A 84 2.56 10.49 5.86
CA TYR A 84 2.10 11.63 5.08
C TYR A 84 3.12 11.91 3.98
N ASP A 85 2.64 12.23 2.78
CA ASP A 85 3.48 12.65 1.65
C ASP A 85 2.67 13.56 0.73
#